data_AF-A0A838PPM8-F1
#
_entry.id   AF-A0A838PPM8-F1
#
_cell.length_a   1.000
_cell.length_b   1.000
_cell.length_c   1.000
_cell.angle_alpha   90.00
_cell.angle_beta   90.00
_cell.angle_gamma   90.00
#
_symmetry.space_group_name_H-M   'P 1'
#
loop_
_entity.id
_entity.type
_entity.pdbx_description
1 polymer ?
#
loop_
_entity_poly.entity_id
_entity_poly.type
_entity_poly.pdbx_seq_one_letter_code
_entity_poly.pdbx_strand_id
1 'polypeptide(L)'
;MTDKTSSNGASRYQTEKVRVAIVGVGNCASSFVQGVQFYRDADPAERVPGLMHVDLGGYHVRDIEFTAAFDIDADKVGKDLSEAIWSGQNNTIKFADVPKLDVPV
;
A
#
# COMPACT_ATOMS: atom_id res chain seq x y z
N MET A 1 23.87 30.40 1.35
CA MET A 1 23.30 29.70 0.19
C MET A 1 24.24 28.56 -0.16
N THR A 2 23.99 27.36 0.35
CA THR A 2 24.68 26.15 -0.13
C THR A 2 23.68 25.41 -1.00
N ASP A 3 23.95 25.46 -2.29
CA ASP A 3 23.24 24.76 -3.35
C ASP A 3 23.33 23.25 -3.09
N LYS A 4 22.21 22.64 -2.67
CA LYS A 4 22.06 21.18 -2.67
C LYS A 4 21.74 20.78 -4.11
N THR A 5 22.80 20.55 -4.88
CA THR A 5 22.72 19.88 -6.17
C THR A 5 22.03 18.53 -5.95
N SER A 6 20.81 18.40 -6.47
CA SER A 6 20.08 17.15 -6.54
C SER A 6 20.78 16.25 -7.55
N SER A 7 21.66 15.37 -7.08
CA SER A 7 22.20 14.30 -7.92
C SER A 7 21.12 13.23 -8.09
N ASN A 8 20.56 13.13 -9.30
CA ASN A 8 19.76 11.96 -9.67
C ASN A 8 20.62 10.71 -9.46
N GLY A 9 20.15 9.76 -8.64
CA GLY A 9 20.80 8.45 -8.45
C GLY A 9 21.62 8.25 -7.17
N ALA A 10 21.73 9.24 -6.28
CA ALA A 10 22.24 8.96 -4.94
C ALA A 10 21.09 8.37 -4.09
N SER A 11 21.16 7.06 -3.79
CA SER A 11 20.27 6.41 -2.82
C SER A 11 20.47 7.08 -1.47
N ARG A 12 19.63 8.07 -1.17
CA ARG A 12 19.32 8.42 0.21
C ARG A 12 18.20 7.48 0.58
N TYR A 13 18.34 6.76 1.69
CA TYR A 13 17.21 6.06 2.29
C TYR A 13 16.08 7.08 2.44
N GLN A 14 14.99 6.88 1.69
CA GLN A 14 13.90 7.84 1.67
C GLN A 14 13.08 7.59 2.93
N THR A 15 13.13 8.52 3.87
CA THR A 15 12.29 8.44 5.08
C THR A 15 10.83 8.84 4.81
N GLU A 16 10.50 9.20 3.57
CA GLU A 16 9.18 9.66 3.18
C GLU A 16 8.26 8.49 2.80
N LYS A 17 6.96 8.66 3.08
CA LYS A 17 5.93 7.70 2.70
C LYS A 17 5.52 7.88 1.24
N VAL A 18 5.24 6.78 0.57
CA VAL A 18 4.56 6.75 -0.72
C VAL A 18 3.06 6.83 -0.45
N ARG A 19 2.50 8.03 -0.57
CA ARG A 19 1.07 8.27 -0.34
C ARG A 19 0.26 7.76 -1.53
N VAL A 20 -0.58 6.77 -1.28
CA VAL A 20 -1.39 6.09 -2.30
C VAL A 20 -2.86 6.40 -2.11
N ALA A 21 -3.53 6.70 -3.22
CA ALA A 21 -4.98 6.73 -3.31
C ALA A 21 -5.46 5.55 -4.16
N ILE A 22 -6.55 4.90 -3.74
CA ILE A 22 -7.18 3.79 -4.49
C ILE A 22 -8.47 4.30 -5.13
N VAL A 23 -8.65 4.03 -6.43
CA VAL A 23 -9.90 4.31 -7.15
C VAL A 23 -10.47 2.97 -7.61
N GLY A 24 -11.60 2.58 -7.02
CA GLY A 24 -12.20 1.25 -7.16
C GLY A 24 -11.60 0.26 -6.15
N VAL A 25 -12.33 -0.01 -5.08
CA VAL A 25 -11.93 -0.92 -3.99
C VAL A 25 -12.39 -2.35 -4.33
N GLY A 26 -11.93 -2.86 -5.47
CA GLY A 26 -12.22 -4.22 -5.95
C GLY A 26 -11.26 -5.29 -5.42
N ASN A 27 -11.30 -6.49 -6.00
CA ASN A 27 -10.37 -7.58 -5.65
C ASN A 27 -8.88 -7.20 -5.77
N CYS A 28 -8.51 -6.40 -6.78
CA CYS A 28 -7.13 -5.92 -6.92
C CYS A 28 -6.70 -5.03 -5.73
N ALA A 29 -7.59 -4.13 -5.29
CA ALA A 29 -7.34 -3.30 -4.12
C ALA A 29 -7.25 -4.16 -2.85
N SER A 30 -8.11 -5.16 -2.72
CA SER A 30 -8.07 -6.10 -1.60
C SER A 30 -6.74 -6.86 -1.53
N SER A 31 -6.29 -7.47 -2.62
CA SER A 31 -4.99 -8.15 -2.66
C SER A 31 -3.81 -7.20 -2.45
N PHE A 32 -3.89 -5.96 -2.94
CA PHE A 32 -2.83 -4.97 -2.74
C PHE A 32 -2.71 -4.51 -1.29
N VAL A 33 -3.82 -4.13 -0.65
CA VAL A 33 -3.85 -3.70 0.75
C VAL A 33 -3.40 -4.84 1.67
N GLN A 34 -3.86 -6.07 1.42
CA GLN A 34 -3.36 -7.26 2.11
C GLN A 34 -1.86 -7.48 1.89
N GLY A 35 -1.37 -7.35 0.66
CA GLY A 35 0.05 -7.52 0.32
C GLY A 35 0.96 -6.54 1.05
N VAL A 36 0.54 -5.27 1.16
CA VAL A 36 1.28 -4.26 1.93
C VAL A 36 1.37 -4.63 3.41
N GLN A 37 0.32 -5.22 3.99
CA GLN A 37 0.36 -5.69 5.37
C GLN A 37 1.22 -6.94 5.53
N PHE A 38 1.03 -7.93 4.65
CA PHE A 38 1.72 -9.21 4.71
C PHE A 38 3.24 -9.07 4.60
N TYR A 39 3.72 -8.20 3.71
CA TYR A 39 5.14 -7.99 3.45
C TYR A 39 5.70 -6.73 4.14
N ARG A 40 4.97 -6.12 5.08
CA ARG A 40 5.40 -4.91 5.79
C ARG A 40 6.76 -5.10 6.47
N ASP A 41 7.02 -6.29 6.99
CA ASP A 41 8.24 -6.61 7.74
C ASP A 41 9.20 -7.56 7.00
N ALA A 42 9.02 -7.74 5.69
CA ALA A 42 9.92 -8.54 4.87
C ALA A 42 11.37 -8.01 4.96
N ASP A 43 12.35 -8.91 4.90
CA ASP A 43 13.76 -8.51 4.87
C ASP A 43 14.07 -7.91 3.48
N PRO A 44 14.69 -6.72 3.37
CA PRO A 44 15.12 -6.15 2.09
C PRO A 44 15.97 -7.09 1.21
N ALA A 45 16.70 -8.03 1.83
CA ALA A 45 17.51 -9.02 1.12
C ALA A 45 16.73 -10.28 0.70
N GLU A 46 15.49 -10.45 1.16
CA GLU A 46 14.63 -11.59 0.84
C GLU A 46 14.09 -11.51 -0.60
N ARG A 47 14.01 -12.67 -1.26
CA ARG A 47 13.27 -12.80 -2.51
C ARG A 47 11.81 -13.16 -2.23
N VAL A 48 10.96 -12.14 -2.23
CA VAL A 48 9.51 -12.31 -2.13
C VAL A 48 8.90 -12.63 -3.50
N PRO A 49 8.15 -13.74 -3.66
CA PRO A 49 7.45 -14.04 -4.92
C PRO A 49 6.51 -12.90 -5.35
N GLY A 50 6.66 -12.42 -6.58
CA GLY A 50 5.82 -11.36 -7.15
C GLY A 50 6.34 -9.93 -6.91
N LEU A 51 7.32 -9.73 -6.03
CA LEU A 51 8.04 -8.47 -5.89
C LEU A 51 9.40 -8.56 -6.59
N MET A 52 9.73 -7.55 -7.39
CA MET A 52 11.08 -7.45 -7.96
C MET A 52 12.10 -7.10 -6.86
N HIS A 53 11.72 -6.22 -5.92
CA HIS A 53 12.53 -5.79 -4.78
C HIS A 53 11.61 -5.50 -3.60
N VAL A 54 12.02 -5.89 -2.39
CA VAL A 54 11.33 -5.53 -1.14
C VAL A 54 11.58 -4.05 -0.79
N ASP A 55 12.80 -3.58 -1.02
CA ASP A 55 13.17 -2.16 -1.00
C ASP A 55 13.54 -1.72 -2.43
N LEU A 56 12.76 -0.80 -2.98
CA LEU A 56 12.99 -0.23 -4.31
C LEU A 56 13.44 1.23 -4.19
N GLY A 57 14.74 1.47 -4.35
CA GLY A 57 15.27 2.83 -4.37
C GLY A 57 15.17 3.56 -3.03
N GLY A 58 15.18 2.82 -1.91
CA GLY A 58 15.00 3.34 -0.56
C GLY A 58 13.55 3.36 -0.09
N TYR A 59 12.60 2.82 -0.86
CA TYR A 59 11.21 2.62 -0.45
C TYR A 59 10.94 1.16 -0.17
N HIS A 60 10.70 0.84 1.09
CA HIS A 60 10.27 -0.48 1.50
C HIS A 60 8.76 -0.63 1.27
N VAL A 61 8.25 -1.87 1.20
CA VAL A 61 6.80 -2.14 1.16
C VAL A 61 6.03 -1.44 2.30
N ARG A 62 6.67 -1.22 3.45
CA ARG A 62 6.07 -0.56 4.64
C ARG A 62 5.91 0.95 4.47
N ASP A 63 6.49 1.52 3.42
CA ASP A 63 6.43 2.94 3.13
C ASP A 63 5.24 3.30 2.26
N ILE A 64 4.50 2.31 1.76
CA ILE A 64 3.19 2.53 1.17
C ILE A 64 2.21 2.92 2.27
N GLU A 65 1.68 4.13 2.16
CA GLU A 65 0.66 4.69 3.05
C GLU A 65 -0.62 4.95 2.25
N PHE A 66 -1.69 4.22 2.55
CA PHE A 66 -3.00 4.50 1.98
C PHE A 66 -3.55 5.77 2.63
N THR A 67 -3.89 6.76 1.81
CA THR A 67 -4.33 8.08 2.29
C THR A 67 -5.68 8.51 1.75
N ALA A 68 -6.19 7.82 0.73
CA ALA A 68 -7.54 8.01 0.20
C ALA A 68 -8.01 6.73 -0.49
N ALA A 69 -9.32 6.53 -0.52
CA ALA A 69 -9.96 5.51 -1.31
C ALA A 69 -11.28 6.05 -1.84
N PHE A 70 -11.71 5.55 -2.99
CA PHE A 70 -12.95 5.96 -3.63
C PHE A 70 -13.63 4.74 -4.25
N ASP A 71 -14.95 4.61 -4.04
CA ASP A 71 -15.80 3.63 -4.70
C ASP A 71 -17.21 4.21 -4.91
N ILE A 72 -18.04 3.51 -5.69
CA ILE A 72 -19.46 3.84 -5.92
C ILE A 72 -20.39 2.80 -5.31
N ASP A 73 -19.87 1.63 -4.93
CA ASP A 73 -20.63 0.56 -4.33
C ASP A 73 -21.13 0.97 -2.93
N ALA A 74 -22.45 0.93 -2.73
CA ALA A 74 -23.09 1.28 -1.46
C ALA A 74 -22.63 0.39 -0.31
N ASP A 75 -22.17 -0.83 -0.60
CA ASP A 75 -21.61 -1.73 0.41
C ASP A 75 -20.18 -1.33 0.82
N LYS A 76 -19.56 -0.34 0.17
CA LYS A 76 -18.17 0.09 0.43
C LYS A 76 -18.08 1.54 0.89
N VAL A 77 -18.88 2.43 0.30
CA VAL A 77 -18.89 3.87 0.62
C VAL A 77 -19.19 4.09 2.10
N GLY A 78 -18.36 4.91 2.76
CA GLY A 78 -18.46 5.25 4.18
C GLY A 78 -17.83 4.24 5.15
N LYS A 79 -17.31 3.10 4.65
CA LYS A 79 -16.52 2.17 5.45
C LYS A 79 -15.05 2.57 5.48
N ASP A 80 -14.32 2.10 6.48
CA ASP A 80 -12.86 2.14 6.44
C ASP A 80 -12.34 1.24 5.30
N LEU A 81 -11.24 1.63 4.66
CA LEU A 81 -10.60 0.84 3.63
C LEU A 81 -10.28 -0.58 4.11
N SER A 82 -9.93 -0.78 5.40
CA SER A 82 -9.69 -2.11 5.99
C SER A 82 -10.92 -3.02 5.96
N GLU A 83 -12.12 -2.45 5.89
CA GLU A 83 -13.41 -3.17 5.85
C GLU A 83 -13.96 -3.26 4.42
N ALA A 84 -13.82 -2.19 3.65
CA ALA A 84 -14.32 -2.09 2.27
C ALA A 84 -13.66 -3.12 1.35
N ILE A 85 -12.39 -3.47 1.57
CA ILE A 85 -11.69 -4.52 0.80
C ILE A 85 -12.32 -5.91 0.93
N TRP A 86 -13.19 -6.13 1.92
CA TRP A 86 -13.93 -7.37 2.17
C TRP A 86 -15.42 -7.26 1.86
N SER A 87 -15.87 -6.11 1.34
CA SER A 87 -17.28 -5.80 1.14
C SER A 87 -17.73 -5.94 -0.32
N GLY A 88 -19.04 -5.99 -0.53
CA GLY A 88 -19.64 -6.14 -1.86
C GLY A 88 -19.29 -7.47 -2.51
N GLN A 89 -18.89 -7.43 -3.78
CA GLN A 89 -18.53 -8.62 -4.56
C GLN A 89 -17.03 -9.01 -4.45
N ASN A 90 -16.28 -8.40 -3.54
CA ASN A 90 -14.88 -8.79 -3.32
C ASN A 90 -14.82 -10.19 -2.71
N ASN A 91 -14.03 -11.06 -3.34
CA ASN A 91 -13.93 -12.49 -3.03
C ASN A 91 -12.54 -13.07 -3.32
N THR A 92 -11.51 -12.22 -3.43
CA THR A 92 -10.12 -12.67 -3.51
C THR A 92 -9.71 -13.42 -2.24
N ILE A 93 -8.65 -14.22 -2.33
CA ILE A 93 -8.13 -14.97 -1.19
C ILE A 93 -7.75 -14.04 -0.04
N LYS A 94 -8.09 -14.43 1.20
CA LYS A 94 -7.63 -13.77 2.41
C LYS A 94 -6.31 -14.41 2.86
N PHE A 95 -5.24 -13.63 2.86
CA PHE A 95 -3.90 -14.07 3.27
C PHE A 95 -3.23 -13.14 4.28
N ALA A 96 -3.85 -12.01 4.61
CA ALA A 96 -3.43 -11.14 5.71
C ALA A 96 -4.65 -10.55 6.42
N ASP A 97 -4.51 -10.34 7.73
CA ASP A 97 -5.40 -9.45 8.46
C ASP A 97 -4.95 -8.00 8.26
N VAL A 98 -5.91 -7.11 8.04
CA VAL A 98 -5.66 -5.69 7.79
C VAL A 98 -6.21 -4.90 8.99
N PRO A 99 -5.36 -4.21 9.76
CA PRO A 99 -5.83 -3.35 10.84
C PRO A 99 -6.60 -2.15 10.28
N LYS A 100 -7.39 -1.49 11.13
CA LYS A 100 -8.06 -0.24 10.77
C LYS A 100 -7.05 0.76 10.19
N LEU A 101 -7.38 1.36 9.04
CA LEU A 101 -6.47 2.26 8.33
C LEU A 101 -6.80 3.74 8.54
N ASP A 102 -7.98 4.05 9.10
CA ASP A 102 -8.53 5.40 9.22
C ASP A 102 -8.64 6.11 7.86
N VAL A 103 -8.96 5.34 6.82
CA VAL A 103 -9.15 5.80 5.44
C VAL A 103 -10.59 5.49 5.01
N PRO A 104 -11.53 6.45 5.10
CA PRO A 104 -12.88 6.25 4.59
C PRO A 104 -12.87 6.12 3.06
N VAL A 105 -13.68 5.20 2.54
CA VAL A 105 -13.93 4.98 1.10
C VAL A 105 -15.12 5.80 0.61
#